data_AF-A0A7I9V828-F1
#
_entry.id   AF-A0A7I9V828-F1
#
_cell.length_a   1.000
_cell.length_b   1.000
_cell.length_c   1.000
_cell.angle_alpha   90.00
_cell.angle_beta   90.00
_cell.angle_gamma   90.00
#
_symmetry.space_group_name_H-M   'P 1'
#
loop_
_entity.id
_entity.type
_entity.pdbx_description
1 polymer ?
#
loop_
_entity_poly.entity_id
_entity_poly.type
_entity_poly.pdbx_seq_one_letter_code
_entity_poly.pdbx_strand_id
1 'polypeptide(L)'
;MSARDDYDGEYSVDDSDQLQPEDTLDDAEVGDILDRGYSPPDRAPRSHEHDTLDSRLAEEVPDVYGDDDTDPDFPEQSECGTSRAGRIVASDLDGDSDVFGRDAGVDGAGASAEEAAMHIIE
;
A
#
# COMPACT_ATOMS: atom_id res chain seq x y z
N MET A 1 -32.63 24.17 -7.86
CA MET A 1 -32.80 23.27 -6.70
C MET A 1 -31.81 22.14 -6.91
N SER A 2 -30.68 22.15 -6.19
CA SER A 2 -29.61 21.15 -6.35
C SER A 2 -30.01 19.87 -5.63
N ALA A 3 -29.90 18.74 -6.32
CA ALA A 3 -30.06 17.42 -5.73
C ALA A 3 -29.04 17.27 -4.60
N ARG A 4 -29.55 16.94 -3.41
CA ARG A 4 -28.74 16.53 -2.27
C ARG A 4 -28.46 15.05 -2.50
N ASP A 5 -27.21 14.71 -2.79
CA ASP A 5 -26.72 13.35 -2.80
C ASP A 5 -26.93 12.78 -1.38
N ASP A 6 -27.74 11.72 -1.28
CA ASP A 6 -27.88 10.90 -0.08
C ASP A 6 -26.56 10.15 0.13
N TYR A 7 -25.74 10.66 1.05
CA TYR A 7 -24.64 9.90 1.64
C TYR A 7 -25.25 8.79 2.49
N ASP A 8 -25.23 7.55 2.00
CA ASP A 8 -25.44 6.34 2.81
C ASP A 8 -24.25 6.22 3.80
N GLY A 9 -24.40 6.91 4.93
CA GLY A 9 -23.43 6.97 6.02
C GLY A 9 -23.45 5.67 6.83
N GLU A 10 -22.57 4.74 6.48
CA GLU A 10 -22.15 3.66 7.39
C GLU A 10 -21.35 4.20 8.60
N TYR A 11 -20.99 5.49 8.55
CA TYR A 11 -20.63 6.27 9.73
C TYR A 11 -21.92 6.82 10.35
N SER A 12 -22.26 6.27 11.50
CA SER A 12 -23.26 6.84 12.38
C SER A 12 -22.89 8.31 12.66
N VAL A 13 -23.79 9.25 12.37
CA VAL A 13 -23.64 10.66 12.78
C VAL A 13 -24.08 10.84 14.25
N ASP A 14 -24.47 9.75 14.91
CA ASP A 14 -24.82 9.74 16.33
C ASP A 14 -23.54 9.86 17.17
N ASP A 15 -23.60 10.66 18.23
CA ASP A 15 -22.48 11.00 19.14
C ASP A 15 -21.90 9.79 19.90
N SER A 16 -22.35 8.57 19.59
CA SER A 16 -22.03 7.30 20.25
C SER A 16 -20.85 6.52 19.64
N ASP A 17 -20.26 6.97 18.53
CA ASP A 17 -19.09 6.31 17.93
C ASP A 17 -17.76 6.56 18.70
N GLN A 18 -17.71 7.58 19.59
CA GLN A 18 -16.53 7.85 20.42
C GLN A 18 -16.67 7.20 21.80
N LEU A 19 -15.68 6.36 22.17
CA LEU A 19 -15.64 5.71 23.49
C LEU A 19 -15.52 6.75 24.60
N GLN A 20 -16.38 6.67 25.61
CA GLN A 20 -16.37 7.61 26.72
C GLN A 20 -15.22 7.31 27.70
N PRO A 21 -14.79 8.27 28.54
CA PRO A 21 -13.74 8.03 29.54
C PRO A 21 -14.10 6.90 30.51
N GLU A 22 -15.39 6.68 30.79
CA GLU A 22 -15.89 5.56 31.60
C GLU A 22 -15.75 4.19 30.93
N ASP A 23 -15.66 4.16 29.59
CA ASP A 23 -15.46 2.97 28.77
C ASP A 23 -14.00 2.73 28.42
N THR A 24 -13.10 3.63 28.83
CA THR A 24 -11.65 3.54 28.64
C THR A 24 -10.94 3.60 29.99
N LEU A 25 -9.63 3.31 30.01
CA LEU A 25 -8.81 3.50 31.22
C LEU A 25 -8.14 4.88 31.24
N ASP A 26 -8.56 5.77 30.34
CA ASP A 26 -7.96 7.10 30.18
C ASP A 26 -8.66 8.11 31.10
N ASP A 27 -7.88 8.74 31.99
CA ASP A 27 -8.37 9.77 32.90
C ASP A 27 -8.47 11.12 32.16
N ALA A 28 -9.59 11.32 31.47
CA ALA A 28 -9.87 12.54 30.73
C ALA A 28 -10.35 13.66 31.68
N GLU A 29 -9.83 14.88 31.50
CA GLU A 29 -10.24 16.07 32.27
C GLU A 29 -11.69 16.56 31.98
N VAL A 30 -12.37 15.93 31.01
CA VAL A 30 -13.72 16.29 30.55
C VAL A 30 -14.67 15.11 30.71
N GLY A 31 -15.94 15.39 31.02
CA GLY A 31 -16.98 14.37 31.20
C GLY A 31 -17.39 13.70 29.89
N ASP A 32 -17.42 14.47 28.80
CA ASP A 32 -17.62 14.00 27.44
C ASP A 32 -16.39 14.35 26.60
N ILE A 33 -15.89 13.42 25.80
CA ILE A 33 -14.74 13.66 24.90
C ILE A 33 -15.02 14.79 23.91
N LEU A 34 -16.28 14.99 23.52
CA LEU A 34 -16.69 16.06 22.62
C LEU A 34 -16.55 17.46 23.24
N ASP A 35 -16.50 17.56 24.57
CA ASP A 35 -16.32 18.84 25.27
C ASP A 35 -14.87 19.35 25.25
N ARG A 36 -13.88 18.51 24.89
CA ARG A 36 -12.46 18.88 24.93
C ARG A 36 -12.12 20.09 24.05
N GLY A 37 -12.90 20.33 22.99
CA GLY A 37 -12.69 21.41 22.04
C GLY A 37 -11.42 21.24 21.20
N TYR A 38 -11.48 21.64 19.94
CA TYR A 38 -10.29 21.69 19.09
C TYR A 38 -9.53 23.00 19.35
N SER A 39 -8.23 22.92 19.67
CA SER A 39 -7.33 24.07 19.74
C SER A 39 -6.50 24.13 18.44
N PRO A 40 -6.82 25.05 17.51
CA PRO A 40 -6.01 25.23 16.32
C PRO A 40 -4.59 25.68 16.68
N PRO A 41 -3.59 25.37 15.85
CA PRO A 41 -2.23 25.85 16.09
C PRO A 41 -2.18 27.39 16.16
N ASP A 42 -1.39 27.92 17.11
CA ASP A 42 -1.17 29.37 17.30
C ASP A 42 -0.57 30.08 16.07
N ARG A 43 -0.03 29.31 15.13
CA ARG A 43 0.51 29.79 13.85
C ARG A 43 -0.28 29.18 12.70
N ALA A 44 -0.31 29.91 11.59
CA ALA A 44 -0.88 29.38 10.36
C ALA A 44 -0.27 28.00 10.04
N PRO A 45 -1.09 26.98 9.74
CA PRO A 45 -0.58 25.70 9.27
C PRO A 45 0.29 25.95 8.04
N ARG A 46 1.32 25.14 7.85
CA ARG A 46 2.12 25.21 6.62
C ARG A 46 1.15 25.09 5.44
N SER A 47 1.28 26.01 4.47
CA SER A 47 0.60 25.83 3.20
C SER A 47 1.12 24.53 2.62
N HIS A 48 0.23 23.56 2.43
CA HIS A 48 0.59 22.34 1.70
C HIS A 48 0.45 22.73 0.23
N GLU A 49 1.47 23.41 -0.29
CA GLU A 49 1.69 23.43 -1.72
C GLU A 49 1.90 21.97 -2.15
N HIS A 50 1.17 21.53 -3.18
CA HIS A 50 1.27 20.16 -3.65
C HIS A 50 2.67 19.95 -4.22
N ASP A 51 3.54 19.28 -3.46
CA ASP A 51 4.84 18.86 -3.96
C ASP A 51 4.67 17.96 -5.17
N THR A 52 5.53 18.16 -6.16
CA THR A 52 5.61 17.24 -7.30
C THR A 52 6.13 15.88 -6.84
N LEU A 53 5.80 14.83 -7.59
CA LEU A 53 6.33 13.48 -7.32
C LEU A 53 7.87 13.48 -7.33
N ASP A 54 8.48 14.21 -8.25
CA ASP A 54 9.94 14.35 -8.36
C ASP A 54 10.55 14.98 -7.10
N SER A 55 9.87 15.97 -6.50
CA SER A 55 10.34 16.60 -5.26
C SER A 55 10.34 15.62 -4.10
N ARG A 56 9.30 14.80 -3.97
CA ARG A 56 9.22 13.77 -2.93
C ARG A 56 10.27 12.66 -3.12
N LEU A 57 10.51 12.27 -4.36
CA LEU A 57 11.53 11.27 -4.69
C LEU A 57 12.95 11.77 -4.37
N ALA A 58 13.21 13.07 -4.54
CA ALA A 58 14.50 13.66 -4.19
C ALA A 58 14.77 13.72 -2.67
N GLU A 59 13.71 13.71 -1.84
CA GLU A 59 13.82 13.66 -0.37
C GLU A 59 13.97 12.23 0.17
N GLU A 60 13.66 11.21 -0.66
CA GLU A 60 13.76 9.81 -0.27
C GLU A 60 15.21 9.40 -0.02
N VAL A 61 15.46 8.77 1.13
CA VAL A 61 16.72 8.12 1.43
C VAL A 61 16.56 6.65 1.07
N PRO A 62 17.37 6.10 0.15
CA PRO A 62 17.31 4.69 -0.20
C PRO A 62 17.53 3.82 1.04
N ASP A 63 16.74 2.76 1.16
CA ASP A 63 16.97 1.74 2.17
C ASP A 63 18.33 1.07 1.94
N VAL A 64 19.10 0.93 3.02
CA VAL A 64 20.38 0.21 2.99
C VAL A 64 20.11 -1.25 3.28
N TYR A 65 19.93 -2.04 2.23
CA TYR A 65 19.99 -3.50 2.33
C TYR A 65 21.45 -3.90 2.59
N GLY A 66 21.68 -4.72 3.61
CA GLY A 66 23.01 -5.28 3.86
C GLY A 66 23.39 -6.23 2.73
N ASP A 67 24.67 -6.29 2.38
CA ASP A 67 25.25 -7.22 1.38
C ASP A 67 25.19 -8.70 1.81
N ASP A 68 24.31 -9.04 2.75
CA ASP A 68 24.19 -10.36 3.37
C ASP A 68 22.73 -10.84 3.34
N ASP A 69 22.08 -10.69 2.18
CA ASP A 69 20.83 -11.38 1.85
C ASP A 69 21.05 -12.89 1.60
N THR A 70 22.19 -13.44 2.04
CA THR A 70 22.42 -14.88 2.06
C THR A 70 21.96 -15.41 3.40
N ASP A 71 20.67 -15.72 3.51
CA ASP A 71 20.17 -16.50 4.63
C ASP A 71 20.91 -17.85 4.63
N PRO A 72 21.68 -18.19 5.68
CA PRO A 72 22.39 -19.47 5.75
C PRO A 72 21.44 -20.68 5.76
N ASP A 73 20.16 -20.48 6.09
CA ASP A 73 19.10 -21.49 5.98
C ASP A 73 18.57 -21.63 4.54
N PHE A 74 18.85 -20.66 3.65
CA PHE A 74 18.54 -20.69 2.22
C PHE A 74 19.77 -20.35 1.35
N PRO A 75 20.80 -21.21 1.35
CA PRO A 75 22.10 -20.93 0.71
C PRO A 75 22.06 -20.89 -0.82
N GLU A 76 20.96 -21.32 -1.45
CA GLU A 76 20.83 -21.43 -2.90
C GLU A 76 19.55 -20.75 -3.38
N GLN A 77 19.68 -19.57 -3.99
CA GLN A 77 18.57 -18.87 -4.65
C GLN A 77 18.47 -19.22 -6.15
N SER A 78 19.25 -20.19 -6.64
CA SER A 78 19.32 -20.52 -8.07
C SER A 78 17.99 -21.03 -8.66
N GLU A 79 17.09 -21.56 -7.81
CA GLU A 79 15.75 -22.00 -8.24
C GLU A 79 14.71 -20.86 -8.17
N CYS A 80 15.05 -19.74 -7.54
CA CYS A 80 14.21 -18.54 -7.45
C CYS A 80 14.89 -17.39 -8.20
N GLY A 81 14.44 -17.14 -9.43
CA GLY A 81 14.89 -16.00 -10.21
C GLY A 81 14.80 -14.67 -9.44
N THR A 82 15.77 -13.78 -9.65
CA THR A 82 15.72 -12.42 -9.08
C THR A 82 14.81 -11.49 -9.88
N SER A 83 14.57 -11.81 -11.15
CA SER A 83 13.69 -11.05 -12.03
C SER A 83 12.28 -11.65 -12.03
N ARG A 84 11.29 -10.85 -11.62
CA ARG A 84 9.87 -11.21 -11.72
C ARG A 84 9.46 -11.39 -13.19
N ALA A 85 8.69 -12.44 -13.46
CA ALA A 85 8.04 -12.65 -14.76
C ALA A 85 6.81 -11.73 -14.93
N GLY A 86 6.57 -11.28 -16.15
CA GLY A 86 5.36 -10.53 -16.52
C GLY A 86 4.19 -11.44 -16.93
N ARG A 87 3.23 -10.86 -17.65
CA ARG A 87 2.06 -11.59 -18.17
C ARG A 87 2.49 -12.62 -19.20
N ILE A 88 2.25 -13.90 -18.91
CA ILE A 88 2.56 -15.00 -19.83
C ILE A 88 1.39 -15.20 -20.79
N VAL A 89 1.65 -15.03 -22.10
CA VAL A 89 0.69 -15.32 -23.16
C VAL A 89 1.14 -16.53 -23.95
N ALA A 90 0.18 -17.26 -24.53
CA ALA A 90 0.51 -18.39 -25.41
C ALA A 90 1.48 -17.93 -26.50
N SER A 91 2.57 -18.67 -26.66
CA SER A 91 3.47 -18.47 -27.79
C SER A 91 2.92 -19.18 -29.02
N ASP A 92 3.35 -18.74 -30.19
CA ASP A 92 3.03 -19.38 -31.48
C ASP A 92 4.04 -20.51 -31.82
N LEU A 93 4.84 -20.93 -30.82
CA LEU A 93 5.82 -22.00 -30.98
C LEU A 93 5.16 -23.34 -30.69
N ASP A 94 5.09 -24.19 -31.71
CA ASP A 94 4.63 -25.56 -31.58
C ASP A 94 5.79 -26.50 -31.24
N GLY A 95 5.58 -27.39 -30.27
CA GLY A 95 6.49 -28.49 -29.93
C GLY A 95 5.74 -29.80 -29.79
N ASP A 96 6.45 -30.93 -29.94
CA ASP A 96 5.84 -32.27 -29.94
C ASP A 96 5.28 -32.72 -28.57
N SER A 97 5.53 -31.97 -27.48
CA SER A 97 5.00 -32.28 -26.14
C SER A 97 4.85 -31.10 -25.16
N ASP A 98 5.47 -29.96 -25.43
CA ASP A 98 5.63 -28.89 -24.44
C ASP A 98 4.77 -27.66 -24.79
N VAL A 99 4.25 -27.00 -23.76
CA VAL A 99 3.47 -25.76 -23.90
C VAL A 99 4.38 -24.57 -23.64
N PHE A 100 4.61 -23.76 -24.67
CA PHE A 100 5.45 -22.57 -24.59
C PHE A 100 4.61 -21.30 -24.39
N GLY A 101 5.01 -20.48 -23.43
CA GLY A 101 4.49 -19.12 -23.21
C GLY A 101 5.56 -18.07 -23.47
N ARG A 102 5.15 -16.87 -23.88
CA ARG A 102 6.04 -15.70 -23.95
C ARG A 102 5.67 -14.69 -22.88
N ASP A 103 6.66 -14.06 -22.28
CA ASP A 103 6.46 -12.92 -21.39
C ASP A 103 6.08 -11.68 -22.22
N ALA A 104 4.95 -11.06 -21.90
CA ALA A 104 4.44 -9.84 -22.52
C ALA A 104 4.71 -8.57 -21.68
N GLY A 105 5.47 -8.67 -20.59
CA GLY A 105 5.81 -7.58 -19.68
C GLY A 105 4.87 -7.48 -18.48
N VAL A 106 5.26 -6.63 -17.52
CA VAL A 106 4.52 -6.40 -16.26
C VAL A 106 3.44 -5.33 -16.47
N ASP A 107 2.17 -5.64 -16.20
CA ASP A 107 1.03 -4.70 -16.28
C ASP A 107 0.96 -3.70 -15.08
N GLY A 108 2.11 -3.35 -14.49
CA GLY A 108 2.22 -2.45 -13.34
C GLY A 108 1.48 -2.94 -12.08
N ALA A 109 0.75 -2.04 -11.40
CA ALA A 109 -0.01 -2.34 -10.19
C ALA A 109 -1.28 -3.18 -10.42
N GLY A 110 -1.63 -3.47 -11.68
CA GLY A 110 -2.81 -4.28 -12.04
C GLY A 110 -2.57 -5.78 -12.04
N ALA A 111 -1.36 -6.24 -11.74
CA ALA A 111 -1.03 -7.65 -11.76
C ALA A 111 -1.70 -8.42 -10.61
N SER A 112 -2.10 -9.66 -10.90
CA SER A 112 -2.63 -10.55 -9.86
C SER A 112 -1.53 -10.97 -8.88
N ALA A 113 -1.92 -11.39 -7.67
CA ALA A 113 -0.96 -11.91 -6.68
C ALA A 113 -0.19 -13.13 -7.20
N GLU A 114 -0.83 -13.99 -7.98
CA GLU A 114 -0.22 -15.19 -8.57
C GLU A 114 0.83 -14.81 -9.63
N GLU A 115 0.52 -13.82 -10.46
CA GLU A 115 1.45 -13.26 -11.44
C GLU A 115 2.62 -12.52 -10.77
N ALA A 116 2.43 -11.99 -9.56
CA ALA A 116 3.48 -11.36 -8.78
C ALA A 116 4.45 -12.36 -8.13
N ALA A 117 4.04 -13.62 -7.98
CA ALA A 117 4.85 -14.65 -7.36
C ALA A 117 5.84 -15.35 -8.33
N MET A 118 5.64 -15.22 -9.65
CA MET A 118 6.44 -15.92 -10.66
C MET A 118 7.76 -15.18 -10.98
N HIS A 119 8.88 -15.92 -11.04
CA HIS A 119 10.22 -15.39 -11.30
C HIS A 119 10.96 -16.20 -12.38
N ILE A 120 11.87 -15.55 -13.11
CA ILE A 120 12.63 -16.13 -14.23
C ILE A 120 13.99 -16.64 -13.73
N ILE A 121 14.26 -17.92 -13.95
CA ILE A 121 15.54 -18.57 -13.66
C ILE A 121 16.44 -18.50 -14.92
N GLU A 122 17.72 -18.15 -14.75
CA GLU A 122 18.73 -18.08 -15.83
C GLU A 122 19.62 -19.33 -15.94
#